data_AF-A0A8S9GDP6-F1
#
_entry.id   AF-A0A8S9GDP6-F1
#
_cell.length_a   1.000
_cell.length_b   1.000
_cell.length_c   1.000
_cell.angle_alpha   90.00
_cell.angle_beta   90.00
_cell.angle_gamma   90.00
#
_symmetry.space_group_name_H-M   'P 1'
#
loop_
_entity.id
_entity.type
_entity.pdbx_description
1 polymer ?
#
loop_
_entity_poly.entity_id
_entity_poly.type
_entity_poly.pdbx_seq_one_letter_code
_entity_poly.pdbx_strand_id
1 'polypeptide(L)'
;MNCLVAWAAENDLDWAVWALTGDYYLRTGQKHMVETFGVLAPNWKDVANSTYLQKLSGIQLPVRAKYINLCIYAGPGLQSKKLLFHPTTGLCVTSNLSNNLPTLRLEQCRKAEPSTFNPSEGFLWSNKLCVEAPDVVGQKVKLGAGTKCSKLGQTSATHMHLSFKTTSNGSLLCLDVDERDNSIVANPCKCLTMDASCDPARQWFKVL
;
A
#
# COMPACT_ATOMS: atom_id res chain seq x y z
N MET A 1 6.49 -11.97 2.29
CA MET A 1 6.88 -10.74 3.02
C MET A 1 5.77 -9.67 3.05
N ASN A 2 4.96 -9.48 2.00
CA ASN A 2 4.01 -8.35 1.92
C ASN A 2 2.95 -8.32 3.06
N CYS A 3 2.51 -9.48 3.56
CA CYS A 3 1.60 -9.55 4.72
C CYS A 3 2.25 -8.98 6.00
N LEU A 4 3.53 -9.31 6.25
CA LEU A 4 4.28 -8.77 7.37
C LEU A 4 4.45 -7.25 7.27
N VAL A 5 4.70 -6.72 6.06
CA VAL A 5 4.79 -5.27 5.82
C VAL A 5 3.46 -4.59 6.14
N ALA A 6 2.33 -5.16 5.73
CA ALA A 6 1.01 -4.64 6.05
C ALA A 6 0.74 -4.62 7.55
N TRP A 7 1.11 -5.69 8.26
CA TRP A 7 0.97 -5.79 9.71
C TRP A 7 1.89 -4.81 10.46
N ALA A 8 3.14 -4.65 10.00
CA ALA A 8 4.08 -3.70 10.56
C ALA A 8 3.59 -2.25 10.39
N ALA A 9 3.07 -1.92 9.20
CA ALA A 9 2.47 -0.62 8.91
C ALA A 9 1.27 -0.32 9.82
N GLU A 10 0.40 -1.31 10.03
CA GLU A 10 -0.78 -1.15 10.90
C GLU A 10 -0.41 -0.94 12.36
N ASN A 11 0.75 -1.42 12.81
CA ASN A 11 1.16 -1.36 14.20
C ASN A 11 2.19 -0.27 14.51
N ASP A 12 2.52 0.60 13.55
CA ASP A 12 3.62 1.57 13.64
C ASP A 12 4.88 0.92 14.22
N LEU A 13 5.21 -0.27 13.73
CA LEU A 13 6.38 -0.97 14.24
C LEU A 13 7.63 -0.22 13.76
N ASP A 14 8.30 0.43 14.71
CA ASP A 14 9.63 1.02 14.51
C ASP A 14 10.55 -0.06 13.95
N TRP A 15 11.02 0.14 12.72
CA TRP A 15 11.93 -0.79 12.09
C TRP A 15 13.36 -0.34 12.31
N ALA A 16 14.22 -1.31 12.62
CA ALA A 16 15.66 -1.12 12.61
C ALA A 16 16.22 -1.88 11.41
N VAL A 17 16.96 -1.16 10.57
CA VAL A 17 17.82 -1.82 9.59
C VAL A 17 19.00 -2.42 10.34
N TRP A 18 19.31 -3.68 10.04
CA TRP A 18 20.42 -4.41 10.63
C TRP A 18 21.76 -3.66 10.45
N ALA A 19 22.08 -3.24 9.22
CA ALA A 19 23.29 -2.47 8.94
C ALA A 19 23.15 -1.56 7.70
N LEU A 20 23.65 -0.34 7.81
CA LEU A 20 23.92 0.56 6.69
C LEU A 20 25.31 0.27 6.09
N THR A 21 25.58 -0.99 5.72
CA THR A 21 26.88 -1.42 5.18
C THR A 21 26.67 -2.10 3.83
N GLY A 22 27.71 -2.11 2.98
CA GLY A 22 27.68 -2.77 1.68
C GLY A 22 28.51 -4.05 1.65
N ASP A 23 29.81 -3.92 1.90
CA ASP A 23 30.69 -5.05 2.15
C ASP A 23 31.46 -4.84 3.47
N TYR A 24 32.22 -5.85 3.87
CA TYR A 24 33.17 -5.75 4.96
C TYR A 24 34.58 -5.62 4.42
N TYR A 25 35.36 -4.71 4.98
CA TYR A 25 36.80 -4.63 4.70
C TYR A 25 37.50 -5.97 4.94
N LEU A 26 37.14 -6.65 6.03
CA LEU A 26 37.54 -8.03 6.33
C LEU A 26 36.46 -8.70 7.19
N ARG A 27 35.94 -9.85 6.76
CA ARG A 27 35.03 -10.69 7.56
C ARG A 27 35.36 -12.16 7.32
N THR A 28 35.47 -12.93 8.40
CA THR A 28 35.78 -14.38 8.33
C THR A 28 37.00 -14.70 7.45
N GLY A 29 38.03 -13.86 7.48
CA GLY A 29 39.24 -14.01 6.68
C GLY A 29 39.13 -13.62 5.20
N GLN A 30 37.95 -13.20 4.73
CA GLN A 30 37.72 -12.74 3.37
C GLN A 30 37.62 -11.21 3.33
N LYS A 31 38.35 -10.58 2.40
CA LYS A 31 38.23 -9.15 2.11
C LYS A 31 37.03 -8.91 1.18
N HIS A 32 36.38 -7.76 1.32
CA HIS A 32 35.24 -7.36 0.47
C HIS A 32 34.07 -8.37 0.50
N MET A 33 33.85 -9.01 1.65
CA MET A 33 32.72 -9.91 1.82
C MET A 33 31.42 -9.09 1.87
N VAL A 34 30.51 -9.32 0.94
CA VAL A 34 29.25 -8.58 0.82
C VAL A 34 28.33 -8.85 2.02
N GLU A 35 27.75 -7.81 2.63
CA GLU A 35 26.70 -7.93 3.64
C GLU A 35 25.35 -8.09 2.94
N THR A 36 24.83 -9.32 2.90
CA THR A 36 23.59 -9.64 2.19
C THR A 36 22.36 -8.96 2.80
N PHE A 37 22.40 -8.64 4.10
CA PHE A 37 21.34 -7.92 4.81
C PHE A 37 21.60 -6.41 4.93
N GLY A 38 22.63 -5.92 4.24
CA GLY A 38 23.02 -4.52 4.22
C GLY A 38 22.08 -3.69 3.32
N VAL A 39 21.90 -2.42 3.67
CA VAL A 39 21.13 -1.49 2.83
C VAL A 39 21.91 -1.05 1.59
N LEU A 40 23.24 -1.00 1.67
CA LEU A 40 24.10 -0.51 0.58
C LEU A 40 24.60 -1.67 -0.28
N ALA A 41 24.87 -1.40 -1.54
CA ALA A 41 25.59 -2.30 -2.42
C ALA A 41 27.10 -2.30 -2.06
N PRO A 42 27.89 -3.29 -2.52
CA PRO A 42 29.34 -3.38 -2.21
C PRO A 42 30.16 -2.15 -2.64
N ASN A 43 29.62 -1.33 -3.55
CA ASN A 43 30.27 -0.09 -3.97
C ASN A 43 30.05 1.10 -3.01
N TRP A 44 29.30 0.90 -1.92
CA TRP A 44 28.98 1.89 -0.89
C TRP A 44 28.26 3.15 -1.38
N LYS A 45 27.76 3.13 -2.63
CA LYS A 45 27.08 4.27 -3.27
C LYS A 45 25.63 3.95 -3.58
N ASP A 46 25.39 2.74 -4.09
CA ASP A 46 24.06 2.32 -4.50
C ASP A 46 23.34 1.59 -3.37
N VAL A 47 22.01 1.51 -3.47
CA VAL A 47 21.16 0.73 -2.59
C VAL A 47 21.14 -0.72 -3.09
N ALA A 48 21.37 -1.69 -2.21
CA ALA A 48 21.39 -3.11 -2.58
C ALA A 48 20.02 -3.60 -3.08
N ASN A 49 18.93 -3.09 -2.51
CA ASN A 49 17.57 -3.42 -2.91
C ASN A 49 16.63 -2.20 -2.77
N SER A 50 16.44 -1.50 -3.89
CA SER A 50 15.58 -0.30 -3.95
C SER A 50 14.12 -0.61 -3.62
N THR A 51 13.60 -1.77 -4.05
CA THR A 51 12.23 -2.20 -3.75
C THR A 51 12.01 -2.40 -2.26
N TYR A 52 12.97 -3.00 -1.55
CA TYR A 52 12.92 -3.15 -0.10
C TYR A 52 12.94 -1.77 0.59
N LEU A 53 13.86 -0.90 0.19
CA LEU A 53 13.95 0.45 0.75
C LEU A 53 12.67 1.26 0.53
N GLN A 54 12.00 1.08 -0.61
CA GLN A 54 10.70 1.71 -0.88
C GLN A 54 9.60 1.20 0.04
N LYS A 55 9.47 -0.13 0.20
CA LYS A 55 8.52 -0.74 1.16
C LYS A 55 8.73 -0.21 2.58
N LEU A 56 10.00 -0.11 2.95
CA LEU A 56 10.45 0.33 4.26
C LEU A 56 10.13 1.81 4.50
N SER A 57 10.31 2.67 3.50
CA SER A 57 9.93 4.09 3.57
C SER A 57 8.42 4.29 3.77
N GLY A 58 7.60 3.38 3.23
CA GLY A 58 6.14 3.41 3.36
C GLY A 58 5.64 3.23 4.79
N ILE A 59 6.40 2.52 5.62
CA ILE A 59 6.04 2.20 7.01
C ILE A 59 6.74 3.10 8.05
N GLN A 60 7.60 4.03 7.63
CA GLN A 60 8.25 5.01 8.52
C GLN A 60 7.33 6.14 9.00
N LEU A 61 6.16 6.30 8.36
CA LEU A 61 5.23 7.34 8.75
C LEU A 61 4.46 6.87 9.97
N PRO A 62 4.46 7.61 11.09
CA PRO A 62 3.62 7.27 12.23
C PRO A 62 2.16 7.43 11.82
N VAL A 63 1.41 6.33 11.73
CA VAL A 63 0.01 6.33 11.30
C VAL A 63 -0.94 6.34 12.49
N ARG A 64 -0.57 5.70 13.60
CA ARG A 64 -1.26 5.78 14.90
C ARG A 64 -0.67 6.90 15.75
N ALA A 65 -1.47 7.95 15.87
CA ALA A 65 -1.38 8.93 16.94
C ALA A 65 -1.79 8.37 18.34
N LYS A 66 -1.47 7.11 18.67
CA LYS A 66 -2.02 6.48 19.89
C LYS A 66 -1.40 7.05 21.18
N TYR A 67 -0.26 7.72 21.08
CA TYR A 67 0.46 8.33 22.20
C TYR A 67 0.79 9.82 21.95
N ILE A 68 -0.19 10.62 21.50
CA ILE A 68 -0.01 12.07 21.27
C ILE A 68 0.26 12.90 22.55
N ASN A 69 0.28 12.29 23.74
CA ASN A 69 0.69 13.02 24.95
C ASN A 69 2.20 12.88 25.29
N LEU A 70 3.01 12.13 24.52
CA LEU A 70 4.40 11.83 24.93
C LEU A 70 5.51 12.12 23.89
N CYS A 71 5.21 12.66 22.71
CA CYS A 71 6.24 13.00 21.72
C CYS A 71 6.49 14.52 21.70
N ILE A 72 7.48 14.97 22.49
CA ILE A 72 7.98 16.36 22.54
C ILE A 72 8.62 16.80 21.20
N TYR A 73 8.81 15.87 20.24
CA TYR A 73 9.37 16.13 18.91
C TYR A 73 8.35 16.04 17.76
N ALA A 74 7.08 15.75 18.03
CA ALA A 74 6.05 15.87 17.01
C ALA A 74 5.72 17.37 16.85
N GLY A 75 6.23 17.99 15.79
CA GLY A 75 5.87 19.36 15.45
C GLY A 75 4.34 19.54 15.41
N PRO A 76 3.81 20.71 15.77
CA PRO A 76 2.37 20.95 15.82
C PRO A 76 1.77 20.73 14.42
N GLY A 77 1.00 19.64 14.23
CA GLY A 77 0.35 19.34 12.95
C GLY A 77 0.22 17.86 12.55
N LEU A 78 0.80 16.91 13.29
CA LEU A 78 0.62 15.47 13.03
C LEU A 78 -0.78 14.99 13.48
N GLN A 79 -1.82 15.35 12.71
CA GLN A 79 -3.11 14.69 12.83
C GLN A 79 -2.99 13.25 12.30
N SER A 80 -3.47 12.27 13.08
CA SER A 80 -3.59 10.90 12.59
C SER A 80 -4.51 10.88 11.38
N LYS A 81 -3.95 10.47 10.26
CA LYS A 81 -4.65 10.40 8.99
C LYS A 81 -4.68 8.94 8.60
N LYS A 82 -5.88 8.38 8.51
CA LYS A 82 -6.04 7.02 7.97
C LYS A 82 -5.64 7.00 6.51
N LEU A 83 -4.81 6.04 6.13
CA LEU A 83 -4.27 5.93 4.77
C LEU A 83 -4.65 4.57 4.20
N LEU A 84 -4.88 4.52 2.89
CA LEU A 84 -5.01 3.25 2.17
C LEU A 84 -3.65 2.87 1.61
N PHE A 85 -2.99 1.92 2.26
CA PHE A 85 -1.63 1.48 2.01
C PHE A 85 -1.59 0.23 1.12
N HIS A 86 -0.64 0.20 0.18
CA HIS A 86 -0.38 -0.93 -0.70
C HIS A 86 0.94 -1.63 -0.29
N PRO A 87 0.87 -2.78 0.43
CA PRO A 87 2.05 -3.38 1.08
C PRO A 87 3.15 -3.83 0.12
N THR A 88 2.78 -4.18 -1.11
CA THR A 88 3.73 -4.68 -2.11
C THR A 88 4.59 -3.58 -2.72
N THR A 89 4.14 -2.33 -2.69
CA THR A 89 4.93 -1.19 -3.21
C THR A 89 5.42 -0.25 -2.13
N GLY A 90 4.85 -0.29 -0.91
CA GLY A 90 5.14 0.70 0.11
C GLY A 90 4.54 2.08 -0.19
N LEU A 91 3.62 2.15 -1.16
CA LEU A 91 2.96 3.39 -1.56
C LEU A 91 1.53 3.43 -1.00
N CYS A 92 0.94 4.61 -0.99
CA CYS A 92 -0.43 4.82 -0.57
C CYS A 92 -1.28 5.31 -1.73
N VAL A 93 -2.57 5.03 -1.65
CA VAL A 93 -3.56 5.47 -2.62
C VAL A 93 -3.77 6.98 -2.51
N THR A 94 -3.74 7.65 -3.65
CA THR A 94 -3.99 9.08 -3.79
C THR A 94 -5.00 9.36 -4.89
N SER A 95 -5.60 10.55 -4.85
CA SER A 95 -6.50 11.01 -5.90
C SER A 95 -5.76 11.76 -7.01
N ASN A 96 -5.87 11.29 -8.26
CA ASN A 96 -5.43 12.03 -9.43
C ASN A 96 -6.59 12.86 -9.97
N LEU A 97 -6.49 14.18 -9.79
CA LEU A 97 -7.49 15.17 -10.22
C LEU A 97 -7.14 15.83 -11.56
N SER A 98 -6.05 15.43 -12.23
CA SER A 98 -5.56 16.10 -13.44
C SER A 98 -6.44 15.88 -14.69
N ASN A 99 -7.41 14.97 -14.62
CA ASN A 99 -8.36 14.70 -15.71
C ASN A 99 -9.78 15.07 -15.27
N ASN A 100 -10.66 15.36 -16.23
CA ASN A 100 -12.10 15.59 -15.98
C ASN A 100 -12.79 14.46 -15.18
N LEU A 101 -12.18 13.27 -15.13
CA LEU A 101 -12.58 12.17 -14.27
C LEU A 101 -11.49 11.90 -13.21
N PRO A 102 -11.76 12.14 -11.92
CA PRO A 102 -10.81 11.82 -10.87
C PRO A 102 -10.63 10.31 -10.74
N THR A 103 -9.38 9.86 -10.71
CA THR A 103 -9.01 8.44 -10.65
C THR A 103 -8.06 8.18 -9.49
N LEU A 104 -7.95 6.92 -9.09
CA LEU A 104 -7.02 6.51 -8.04
C LEU A 104 -5.67 6.07 -8.61
N ARG A 105 -4.59 6.41 -7.90
CA ARG A 105 -3.21 5.98 -8.19
C ARG A 105 -2.43 5.75 -6.90
N LEU A 106 -1.26 5.13 -7.00
CA LEU A 106 -0.31 5.00 -5.91
C LEU A 106 0.75 6.09 -5.97
N GLU A 107 1.00 6.75 -4.83
CA GLU A 107 2.13 7.65 -4.63
C GLU A 107 2.73 7.53 -3.22
N GLN A 108 3.73 8.36 -2.92
CA GLN A 108 4.32 8.46 -1.59
C GLN A 108 3.25 8.76 -0.54
N CYS A 109 3.24 8.00 0.54
CA CYS A 109 2.24 8.12 1.61
C CYS A 109 2.16 9.51 2.27
N ARG A 110 3.23 10.31 2.20
CA ARG A 110 3.21 11.72 2.65
C ARG A 110 2.26 12.61 1.83
N LYS A 111 2.02 12.26 0.57
CA LYS A 111 1.14 12.99 -0.35
C LYS A 111 -0.30 12.46 -0.36
N ALA A 112 -0.52 11.27 0.20
CA ALA A 112 -1.82 10.62 0.16
C ALA A 112 -2.86 11.35 1.00
N GLU A 113 -4.11 11.39 0.54
CA GLU A 113 -5.28 11.97 1.20
C GLU A 113 -5.92 11.02 2.22
N PRO A 114 -6.75 11.53 3.16
CA PRO A 114 -7.32 10.68 4.19
C PRO A 114 -8.26 9.69 3.52
N SER A 115 -8.12 8.42 3.88
CA SER A 115 -8.94 7.34 3.37
C SER A 115 -9.68 6.65 4.51
N THR A 116 -10.97 6.39 4.33
CA THR A 116 -11.77 5.68 5.33
C THR A 116 -12.55 4.56 4.67
N PHE A 117 -12.58 3.41 5.34
CA PHE A 117 -13.36 2.26 4.92
C PHE A 117 -14.06 1.67 6.14
N ASN A 118 -15.38 1.59 6.08
CA ASN A 118 -16.17 0.87 7.06
C ASN A 118 -16.62 -0.46 6.43
N PRO A 119 -16.13 -1.62 6.89
CA PRO A 119 -16.51 -2.92 6.33
C PRO A 119 -18.02 -3.21 6.37
N SER A 120 -18.75 -2.64 7.35
CA SER A 120 -20.19 -2.82 7.49
C SER A 120 -20.99 -2.04 6.44
N GLU A 121 -20.54 -0.82 6.12
CA GLU A 121 -21.17 0.02 5.09
C GLU A 121 -20.69 -0.35 3.69
N GLY A 122 -19.42 -0.72 3.56
CA GLY A 122 -18.75 -1.10 2.32
C GLY A 122 -18.30 0.09 1.47
N PHE A 123 -18.39 1.33 1.95
CA PHE A 123 -17.92 2.49 1.18
C PHE A 123 -16.46 2.81 1.51
N LEU A 124 -15.62 2.83 0.46
CA LEU A 124 -14.26 3.35 0.53
C LEU A 124 -14.28 4.82 0.12
N TRP A 125 -13.91 5.68 1.06
CA TRP A 125 -13.76 7.11 0.85
C TRP A 125 -12.30 7.49 0.72
N SER A 126 -11.99 8.39 -0.20
CA SER A 126 -10.69 9.02 -0.38
C SER A 126 -10.91 10.48 -0.78
N ASN A 127 -10.29 11.41 -0.06
CA ASN A 127 -10.42 12.85 -0.33
C ASN A 127 -11.89 13.34 -0.39
N LYS A 128 -12.75 12.88 0.55
CA LYS A 128 -14.20 13.17 0.62
C LYS A 128 -15.03 12.66 -0.57
N LEU A 129 -14.42 12.00 -1.53
CA LEU A 129 -15.08 11.27 -2.60
C LEU A 129 -15.10 9.78 -2.25
N CYS A 130 -15.97 9.03 -2.89
CA CYS A 130 -16.08 7.59 -2.72
C CYS A 130 -15.60 6.86 -3.96
N VAL A 131 -15.22 5.60 -3.82
CA VAL A 131 -14.86 4.78 -4.98
C VAL A 131 -16.08 4.53 -5.86
N GLU A 132 -15.94 4.87 -7.14
CA GLU A 132 -16.85 4.49 -8.23
C GLU A 132 -16.16 3.35 -9.01
N ALA A 133 -16.64 2.14 -8.78
CA ALA A 133 -16.10 0.92 -9.34
C ALA A 133 -16.55 0.75 -10.80
N PRO A 134 -15.63 0.39 -11.72
CA PRO A 134 -15.98 0.18 -13.13
C PRO A 134 -16.68 -1.17 -13.35
N ASP A 135 -17.48 -1.27 -14.41
CA ASP A 135 -18.13 -2.52 -14.83
C ASP A 135 -17.27 -3.38 -15.77
N VAL A 136 -16.11 -2.88 -16.19
CA VAL A 136 -15.23 -3.51 -17.19
C VAL A 136 -13.86 -3.81 -16.59
N VAL A 137 -13.36 -5.02 -16.84
CA VAL A 137 -12.02 -5.47 -16.43
C VAL A 137 -10.94 -4.59 -17.05
N GLY A 138 -9.90 -4.30 -16.27
CA GLY A 138 -8.75 -3.46 -16.67
C GLY A 138 -9.03 -1.96 -16.66
N GLN A 139 -10.26 -1.51 -16.38
CA GLN A 139 -10.57 -0.09 -16.34
C GLN A 139 -10.09 0.54 -15.03
N LYS A 140 -9.65 1.80 -15.11
CA LYS A 140 -9.25 2.61 -13.95
C LYS A 140 -10.42 2.84 -13.02
N VAL A 141 -10.14 2.74 -11.73
CA VAL A 141 -11.08 3.00 -10.65
C VAL A 141 -11.22 4.51 -10.46
N LYS A 142 -12.46 4.99 -10.46
CA LYS A 142 -12.80 6.41 -10.42
C LYS A 142 -13.20 6.81 -9.00
N LEU A 143 -13.25 8.12 -8.79
CA LEU A 143 -13.85 8.71 -7.60
C LEU A 143 -15.17 9.38 -7.97
N GLY A 144 -16.23 8.96 -7.28
CA GLY A 144 -17.58 9.48 -7.43
C GLY A 144 -18.04 10.30 -6.22
N ALA A 145 -19.20 10.92 -6.35
CA ALA A 145 -19.89 11.60 -5.27
C ALA A 145 -21.37 11.18 -5.22
N GLY A 146 -21.96 11.17 -4.03
CA GLY A 146 -23.38 10.88 -3.83
C GLY A 146 -23.76 9.45 -4.25
N THR A 147 -24.67 9.31 -5.20
CA THR A 147 -25.22 8.01 -5.63
C THR A 147 -24.28 7.18 -6.51
N LYS A 148 -23.14 7.73 -6.92
CA LYS A 148 -22.13 7.01 -7.72
C LYS A 148 -21.21 6.11 -6.90
N CYS A 149 -21.32 6.14 -5.57
CA CYS A 149 -20.50 5.33 -4.68
C CYS A 149 -20.80 3.84 -4.85
N SER A 150 -19.78 3.05 -5.16
CA SER A 150 -19.90 1.60 -5.21
C SER A 150 -19.68 0.99 -3.83
N LYS A 151 -20.37 -0.12 -3.57
CA LYS A 151 -20.19 -0.91 -2.35
C LYS A 151 -19.08 -1.94 -2.56
N LEU A 152 -18.04 -1.85 -1.75
CA LEU A 152 -16.91 -2.77 -1.70
C LEU A 152 -17.01 -3.69 -0.47
N GLY A 153 -16.42 -4.87 -0.57
CA GLY A 153 -16.29 -5.84 0.52
C GLY A 153 -14.86 -6.38 0.64
N GLN A 154 -14.51 -6.86 1.83
CA GLN A 154 -13.24 -7.53 2.09
C GLN A 154 -13.42 -9.04 1.95
N THR A 155 -12.91 -9.63 0.86
CA THR A 155 -13.26 -11.02 0.50
C THR A 155 -12.23 -12.09 0.87
N SER A 156 -10.98 -11.72 1.20
CA SER A 156 -9.95 -12.69 1.61
C SER A 156 -9.83 -12.81 3.13
N ALA A 157 -9.23 -13.91 3.60
CA ALA A 157 -8.91 -14.11 5.03
C ALA A 157 -7.97 -13.03 5.60
N THR A 158 -7.13 -12.42 4.76
CA THR A 158 -6.30 -11.26 5.14
C THR A 158 -7.09 -9.96 5.25
N HIS A 159 -8.33 -9.94 4.78
CA HIS A 159 -9.18 -8.76 4.62
C HIS A 159 -8.54 -7.62 3.77
N MET A 160 -7.55 -7.94 2.95
CA MET A 160 -6.83 -6.93 2.13
C MET A 160 -7.32 -6.87 0.68
N HIS A 161 -8.12 -7.83 0.22
CA HIS A 161 -8.79 -7.74 -1.08
C HIS A 161 -10.05 -6.89 -0.97
N LEU A 162 -9.99 -5.67 -1.50
CA LEU A 162 -11.16 -4.82 -1.67
C LEU A 162 -11.84 -5.19 -2.98
N SER A 163 -13.04 -5.76 -2.88
CA SER A 163 -13.76 -6.40 -3.97
C SER A 163 -15.15 -5.80 -4.17
N PHE A 164 -15.69 -5.91 -5.37
CA PHE A 164 -17.04 -5.48 -5.72
C PHE A 164 -17.59 -6.37 -6.84
N LYS A 165 -18.92 -6.38 -6.99
CA LYS A 165 -19.58 -7.09 -8.09
C LYS A 165 -19.92 -6.12 -9.21
N THR A 166 -19.65 -6.50 -10.45
CA THR A 166 -20.11 -5.75 -11.63
C THR A 166 -21.63 -5.79 -11.72
N THR A 167 -22.23 -4.71 -12.22
CA THR A 167 -23.67 -4.62 -12.44
C THR A 167 -24.12 -5.41 -13.67
N SER A 168 -23.23 -5.57 -14.66
CA SER A 168 -23.53 -6.19 -15.95
C SER A 168 -23.70 -7.72 -15.88
N ASN A 169 -22.81 -8.41 -15.16
CA ASN A 169 -22.78 -9.87 -15.10
C ASN A 169 -22.53 -10.45 -13.70
N GLY A 170 -22.46 -9.60 -12.66
CA GLY A 170 -22.25 -10.03 -11.27
C GLY A 170 -20.86 -10.61 -10.98
N SER A 171 -19.89 -10.42 -11.89
CA SER A 171 -18.51 -10.89 -11.70
C SER A 171 -17.86 -10.19 -10.52
N LEU A 172 -17.14 -10.95 -9.71
CA LEU A 172 -16.38 -10.42 -8.58
C LEU A 172 -15.03 -9.90 -9.06
N LEU A 173 -14.84 -8.58 -8.98
CA LEU A 173 -13.58 -7.91 -9.26
C LEU A 173 -12.97 -7.37 -7.97
N CYS A 174 -11.65 -7.24 -7.98
CA CYS A 174 -10.85 -6.65 -6.93
C CYS A 174 -10.13 -5.41 -7.44
N LEU A 175 -9.87 -4.47 -6.52
CA LEU A 175 -8.89 -3.43 -6.76
C LEU A 175 -7.52 -4.08 -7.03
N ASP A 176 -6.82 -3.56 -8.04
CA ASP A 176 -5.51 -4.05 -8.48
C ASP A 176 -4.68 -2.85 -8.94
N VAL A 177 -3.37 -3.03 -9.05
CA VAL A 177 -2.42 -1.99 -9.44
C VAL A 177 -1.92 -2.28 -10.86
N ASP A 178 -2.04 -1.29 -11.75
CA ASP A 178 -1.32 -1.28 -13.02
C ASP A 178 0.10 -0.73 -12.78
N GLU A 179 1.09 -1.63 -12.81
CA GLU A 179 2.48 -1.32 -12.54
C GLU A 179 3.10 -0.35 -13.57
N ARG A 180 2.47 -0.17 -14.74
CA ARG A 180 2.99 0.71 -15.80
C ARG A 180 2.89 2.19 -15.43
N ASP A 181 1.82 2.58 -14.75
CA ASP A 181 1.53 3.98 -14.41
C ASP A 181 1.09 4.20 -12.95
N ASN A 182 1.17 3.15 -12.13
CA ASN A 182 0.73 3.11 -10.73
C ASN A 182 -0.77 3.45 -10.56
N SER A 183 -1.60 3.29 -11.60
CA SER A 183 -3.04 3.50 -11.47
C SER A 183 -3.74 2.32 -10.79
N ILE A 184 -4.83 2.60 -10.10
CA ILE A 184 -5.69 1.55 -9.54
C ILE A 184 -6.72 1.16 -10.58
N VAL A 185 -6.77 -0.12 -10.90
CA VAL A 185 -7.65 -0.73 -11.91
C VAL A 185 -8.49 -1.83 -11.27
N ALA A 186 -9.51 -2.28 -11.98
CA ALA A 186 -10.34 -3.40 -11.58
C ALA A 186 -9.99 -4.67 -12.34
N ASN A 187 -9.59 -5.74 -11.64
CA ASN A 187 -9.29 -7.03 -12.26
C ASN A 187 -9.95 -8.17 -11.48
N PRO A 188 -10.10 -9.37 -12.08
CA PRO A 188 -10.54 -10.55 -11.34
C PRO A 188 -9.68 -10.77 -10.09
N CYS A 189 -10.33 -11.09 -8.97
CA CYS A 189 -9.64 -11.33 -7.72
C CYS A 189 -8.70 -12.54 -7.84
N LYS A 190 -7.44 -12.36 -7.43
CA LYS A 190 -6.39 -13.38 -7.48
C LYS A 190 -6.33 -14.14 -6.16
N CYS A 191 -5.94 -15.42 -6.27
CA CYS A 191 -5.56 -16.27 -5.13
C CYS A 191 -6.61 -16.31 -4.00
N LEU A 192 -7.89 -16.32 -4.39
CA LEU A 192 -8.99 -16.62 -3.46
C LEU A 192 -9.10 -18.13 -3.17
N THR A 193 -8.49 -18.96 -4.01
CA THR A 193 -8.33 -20.41 -3.84
C THR A 193 -6.98 -20.75 -3.19
N MET A 194 -6.86 -21.92 -2.57
CA MET A 194 -5.65 -22.39 -1.87
C MET A 194 -4.50 -22.82 -2.83
N ASP A 195 -4.25 -22.04 -3.88
CA ASP A 195 -3.12 -22.27 -4.77
C ASP A 195 -1.88 -21.58 -4.21
N ALA A 196 -0.91 -22.37 -3.75
CA ALA A 196 0.34 -21.88 -3.16
C ALA A 196 1.24 -21.16 -4.17
N SER A 197 1.05 -21.36 -5.48
CA SER A 197 1.82 -20.69 -6.53
C SER A 197 1.31 -19.29 -6.86
N CYS A 198 0.14 -18.92 -6.35
CA CYS A 198 -0.53 -17.68 -6.67
C CYS A 198 -0.11 -16.55 -5.71
N ASP A 199 0.34 -15.42 -6.26
CA ASP A 199 0.66 -14.21 -5.46
C ASP A 199 -0.51 -13.20 -5.45
N PRO A 200 -1.21 -13.04 -4.31
CA PRO A 200 -2.30 -12.08 -4.18
C PRO A 200 -1.84 -10.64 -3.93
N ALA A 201 -0.55 -10.43 -3.66
CA ALA A 201 -0.11 -9.25 -2.94
C ALA A 201 -0.25 -7.94 -3.74
N ARG A 202 -0.39 -8.00 -5.07
CA ARG A 202 -0.67 -6.84 -5.92
C ARG A 202 -2.10 -6.29 -5.78
N GLN A 203 -3.02 -7.10 -5.23
CA GLN A 203 -4.41 -6.73 -4.98
C GLN A 203 -4.68 -6.45 -3.49
N TRP A 204 -3.63 -6.34 -2.68
CA TRP A 204 -3.75 -6.08 -1.25
C TRP A 204 -3.71 -4.60 -0.94
N PHE A 205 -4.76 -4.13 -0.28
CA PHE A 205 -4.87 -2.79 0.26
C PHE A 205 -5.23 -2.87 1.73
N LYS A 206 -4.54 -2.08 2.56
CA LYS A 206 -4.74 -2.03 4.00
C LYS A 206 -5.06 -0.61 4.41
N VAL A 207 -6.17 -0.42 5.11
CA VAL A 207 -6.46 0.86 5.76
C VAL A 207 -5.69 0.88 7.08
N LEU A 208 -4.81 1.87 7.23
CA LEU A 208 -4.00 2.13 8.40
C LEU A 208 -4.68 3.16 9.31
#